data_AF-A0A2D6E0B1-F1
#
_entry.id   AF-A0A2D6E0B1-F1
#
_cell.length_a   1.000
_cell.length_b   1.000
_cell.length_c   1.000
_cell.angle_alpha   90.00
_cell.angle_beta   90.00
_cell.angle_gamma   90.00
#
_symmetry.space_group_name_H-M   'P 1'
#
loop_
_entity.id
_entity.type
_entity.pdbx_description
1 polymer ?
#
loop_
_entity_poly.entity_id
_entity_poly.type
_entity_poly.pdbx_seq_one_letter_code
_entity_poly.pdbx_strand_id
1 'polypeptide(L)'
;MNKASRFTQLLMLASALLAILIPRICAQQEIGFIEDFALAADREEALQQLIPGTEDYYYYHALHYQYTGQDRQLAETLTQWQKRFPKSGRRNLILNREALINYPRDPKNSLEHIQRELNLQF
;
A
#
# COMPACT_ATOMS: atom_id res chain seq x y z
N MET A 1 -11.90 -12.95 50.62
CA MET A 1 -12.06 -12.68 49.18
C MET A 1 -11.10 -11.57 48.79
N ASN A 2 -9.95 -11.94 48.22
CA ASN A 2 -8.73 -11.11 48.25
C ASN A 2 -8.79 -10.01 47.18
N LYS A 3 -8.68 -8.75 47.61
CA LYS A 3 -8.69 -7.56 46.74
C LYS A 3 -7.68 -7.66 45.58
N ALA A 4 -6.55 -8.35 45.82
CA ALA A 4 -5.53 -8.62 44.81
C ALA A 4 -6.03 -9.46 43.61
N SER A 5 -6.90 -10.46 43.86
CA SER A 5 -7.47 -11.31 42.79
C SER A 5 -8.49 -10.58 41.92
N ARG A 6 -9.19 -9.58 42.48
CA ARG A 6 -10.13 -8.74 41.72
C ARG A 6 -9.39 -7.74 40.83
N PHE A 7 -8.25 -7.25 41.30
CA PHE A 7 -7.39 -6.33 40.55
C PHE A 7 -6.73 -7.02 39.34
N THR A 8 -6.23 -8.25 39.52
CA THR A 8 -5.66 -9.04 38.41
C THR A 8 -6.71 -9.44 37.39
N GLN A 9 -7.93 -9.79 37.83
CA GLN A 9 -9.06 -10.06 36.93
C GLN A 9 -9.49 -8.82 36.14
N LEU A 10 -9.58 -7.65 36.78
CA LEU A 10 -9.88 -6.39 36.09
C LEU A 10 -8.81 -6.03 35.05
N LEU A 11 -7.53 -6.23 35.39
CA LEU A 11 -6.41 -5.96 34.50
C LEU A 11 -6.40 -6.92 33.29
N MET A 12 -6.73 -8.19 33.48
CA MET A 12 -6.85 -9.14 32.37
C MET A 12 -8.07 -8.84 31.48
N LEU A 13 -9.20 -8.44 32.04
CA LEU A 13 -10.39 -8.02 31.28
C LEU A 13 -10.12 -6.75 30.46
N ALA A 14 -9.41 -5.77 31.02
CA ALA A 14 -9.01 -4.56 30.31
C ALA A 14 -8.06 -4.86 29.13
N SER A 15 -7.08 -5.74 29.33
CA SER A 15 -6.15 -6.19 28.27
C SER A 15 -6.86 -6.95 27.15
N ALA A 16 -7.82 -7.81 27.49
CA ALA A 16 -8.63 -8.54 26.51
C ALA A 16 -9.54 -7.60 25.70
N LEU A 17 -10.10 -6.56 26.34
CA LEU A 17 -10.90 -5.55 25.65
C LEU A 17 -10.06 -4.71 24.69
N LEU A 18 -8.83 -4.35 25.08
CA LEU A 18 -7.91 -3.58 24.25
C LEU A 18 -7.47 -4.37 23.01
N ALA A 19 -7.21 -5.67 23.14
CA ALA A 19 -6.83 -6.55 22.03
C ALA A 19 -7.94 -6.69 20.96
N ILE A 20 -9.21 -6.51 21.33
CA ILE A 20 -10.36 -6.60 20.41
C ILE A 20 -10.57 -5.27 19.65
N LEU A 21 -10.22 -4.12 20.24
CA LEU A 21 -10.48 -2.80 19.63
C LEU A 21 -9.42 -2.37 18.60
N ILE A 22 -8.14 -2.69 18.83
CA ILE A 22 -7.02 -2.25 17.96
C ILE A 22 -7.23 -2.63 16.47
N PRO A 23 -7.60 -3.87 16.10
CA PRO A 23 -7.72 -4.23 14.68
C PRO A 23 -8.88 -3.52 13.96
N ARG A 24 -9.94 -3.09 14.68
CA ARG A 24 -11.08 -2.38 14.06
C ARG A 24 -10.74 -0.95 13.66
N ILE A 25 -9.84 -0.30 14.40
CA ILE A 25 -9.44 1.09 14.12
C ILE A 25 -8.56 1.16 12.87
N CYS A 26 -7.63 0.22 12.68
CA CYS A 26 -6.78 0.18 11.48
C CYS A 26 -7.58 -0.05 10.19
N ALA A 27 -8.55 -0.97 10.21
CA ALA A 27 -9.38 -1.24 9.03
C ALA A 27 -10.27 -0.04 8.64
N GLN A 28 -10.79 0.70 9.62
CA GLN A 28 -11.57 1.91 9.36
C GLN A 28 -10.73 3.03 8.76
N GLN A 29 -9.47 3.18 9.21
CA GLN A 29 -8.54 4.17 8.69
C GLN A 29 -8.11 3.85 7.25
N GLU A 30 -7.95 2.58 6.90
CA GLU A 30 -7.65 2.13 5.53
C GLU A 30 -8.80 2.46 4.56
N ILE A 31 -10.05 2.21 4.97
CA ILE A 31 -11.23 2.55 4.16
C ILE A 31 -11.34 4.06 3.94
N GLY A 32 -11.21 4.87 5.01
CA GLY A 32 -11.29 6.33 4.90
C GLY A 32 -10.21 6.91 3.98
N PHE A 33 -8.97 6.43 4.11
CA PHE A 33 -7.88 6.86 3.22
C PHE A 33 -8.15 6.54 1.75
N ILE A 34 -8.64 5.33 1.44
CA ILE A 34 -8.92 4.92 0.05
C ILE A 34 -9.97 5.82 -0.58
N GLU A 35 -11.04 6.13 0.16
CA GLU A 35 -12.10 7.03 -0.30
C GLU A 35 -11.57 8.44 -0.55
N ASP A 36 -10.81 9.00 0.41
CA ASP A 36 -10.17 10.30 0.26
C ASP A 36 -9.27 10.33 -0.97
N PHE A 37 -8.39 9.33 -1.15
CA PHE A 37 -7.50 9.25 -2.31
C PHE A 37 -8.25 9.07 -3.63
N ALA A 38 -9.33 8.28 -3.66
CA ALA A 38 -10.08 8.02 -4.88
C ALA A 38 -10.89 9.25 -5.32
N LEU A 39 -11.51 9.94 -4.35
CA LEU A 39 -12.50 11.01 -4.56
C LEU A 39 -11.91 12.42 -4.46
N ALA A 40 -10.70 12.59 -3.94
CA ALA A 40 -10.09 13.92 -3.82
C ALA A 40 -9.91 14.60 -5.18
N ALA A 41 -10.21 15.90 -5.19
CA ALA A 41 -9.87 16.79 -6.31
C ALA A 41 -8.36 16.93 -6.45
N ASP A 42 -7.65 17.03 -5.32
CA ASP A 42 -6.20 16.98 -5.23
C ASP A 42 -5.76 15.75 -4.40
N ARG A 43 -5.22 14.75 -5.09
CA ARG A 43 -4.77 13.50 -4.44
C ARG A 43 -3.52 13.70 -3.60
N GLU A 44 -2.76 14.77 -3.81
CA GLU A 44 -1.56 15.05 -3.02
C GLU A 44 -1.91 15.31 -1.54
N GLU A 45 -3.07 15.92 -1.27
CA GLU A 45 -3.56 16.13 0.10
C GLU A 45 -3.79 14.79 0.83
N ALA A 46 -4.40 13.81 0.15
CA ALA A 46 -4.58 12.48 0.71
C ALA A 46 -3.21 11.82 0.96
N LEU A 47 -2.27 11.92 0.02
CA LEU A 47 -0.94 11.32 0.15
C LEU A 47 -0.16 11.80 1.39
N GLN A 48 -0.39 13.02 1.86
CA GLN A 48 0.24 13.56 3.08
C GLN A 48 -0.15 12.79 4.35
N GLN A 49 -1.28 12.08 4.34
CA GLN A 49 -1.73 11.27 5.46
C GLN A 49 -0.91 9.96 5.60
N LEU A 50 -0.16 9.56 4.57
CA LEU A 50 0.61 8.32 4.56
C LEU A 50 1.93 8.44 5.31
N ILE A 51 2.28 7.39 6.05
CA ILE A 51 3.53 7.34 6.81
C ILE A 51 4.71 7.03 5.85
N PRO A 52 5.71 7.93 5.72
CA PRO A 52 6.84 7.70 4.82
C PRO A 52 7.60 6.40 5.08
N GLY A 53 7.90 5.67 4.01
CA GLY A 53 8.63 4.40 4.07
C GLY A 53 7.79 3.17 4.42
N THR A 54 6.46 3.30 4.52
CA THR A 54 5.52 2.16 4.54
C THR A 54 5.22 1.66 3.12
N GLU A 55 4.71 0.44 2.97
CA GLU A 55 4.28 -0.04 1.64
C GLU A 55 3.11 0.78 1.08
N ASP A 56 2.16 1.24 1.91
CA ASP A 56 1.06 2.09 1.47
C ASP A 56 1.56 3.43 0.93
N TYR A 57 2.52 4.05 1.62
CA TYR A 57 3.19 5.26 1.13
C TYR A 57 3.72 5.05 -0.29
N TYR A 58 4.51 4.00 -0.52
CA TYR A 58 5.07 3.75 -1.85
C TYR A 58 4.00 3.40 -2.88
N TYR A 59 2.99 2.59 -2.52
CA TYR A 59 1.94 2.15 -3.43
C TYR A 59 1.08 3.31 -3.93
N TYR A 60 0.55 4.15 -3.03
CA TYR A 60 -0.35 5.24 -3.43
C TYR A 60 0.38 6.40 -4.10
N HIS A 61 1.64 6.69 -3.72
CA HIS A 61 2.46 7.63 -4.47
C HIS A 61 2.75 7.12 -5.88
N ALA A 62 3.10 5.83 -6.04
CA ALA A 62 3.33 5.26 -7.36
C ALA A 62 2.06 5.30 -8.23
N LEU A 63 0.90 4.98 -7.67
CA LEU A 63 -0.38 5.13 -8.37
C LEU A 63 -0.61 6.58 -8.83
N HIS A 64 -0.39 7.55 -7.94
CA HIS A 64 -0.54 8.95 -8.28
C HIS A 64 0.39 9.38 -9.44
N TYR A 65 1.66 8.95 -9.41
CA TYR A 65 2.61 9.26 -10.48
C TYR A 65 2.25 8.59 -11.81
N GLN A 66 1.67 7.38 -11.77
CA GLN A 66 1.13 6.73 -12.97
C GLN A 66 -0.08 7.50 -13.55
N TYR A 67 -0.98 8.01 -12.70
CA TYR A 67 -2.12 8.80 -13.17
C TYR A 67 -1.71 10.14 -13.78
N THR A 68 -0.61 10.72 -13.30
CA THR A 68 -0.15 12.07 -13.68
C THR A 68 0.97 12.06 -14.72
N GLY A 69 1.49 10.88 -15.09
CA GLY A 69 2.59 10.75 -16.06
C GLY A 69 3.93 11.26 -15.52
N GLN A 70 4.13 11.21 -14.20
CA GLN A 70 5.35 11.68 -13.53
C GLN A 70 6.41 10.56 -13.50
N ASP A 71 6.95 10.21 -14.68
CA ASP A 71 7.83 9.05 -14.88
C ASP A 71 9.09 9.07 -13.99
N ARG A 72 9.70 10.24 -13.79
CA ARG A 72 10.90 10.36 -12.94
C ARG A 72 10.58 10.03 -11.49
N GLN A 73 9.53 10.62 -10.95
CA GLN A 73 9.08 10.43 -9.57
C GLN A 73 8.64 8.98 -9.34
N LEU A 74 7.99 8.35 -10.33
CA LEU A 74 7.64 6.94 -10.30
C LEU A 74 8.90 6.06 -10.21
N ALA A 75 9.90 6.30 -11.06
CA ALA A 75 11.15 5.52 -11.07
C ALA A 75 11.92 5.64 -9.73
N GLU A 76 11.99 6.84 -9.17
CA GLU A 76 12.59 7.08 -7.85
C GLU A 76 11.84 6.33 -6.74
N THR A 77 10.51 6.42 -6.74
CA THR A 77 9.64 5.75 -5.77
C THR A 77 9.80 4.23 -5.84
N LEU A 78 9.79 3.65 -7.04
CA LEU A 78 9.97 2.20 -7.25
C LEU A 78 11.36 1.74 -6.80
N THR A 79 12.40 2.54 -7.04
CA THR A 79 13.77 2.23 -6.61
C THR A 79 13.88 2.19 -5.09
N GLN A 80 13.35 3.21 -4.40
CA GLN A 80 13.33 3.25 -2.94
C GLN A 80 12.49 2.11 -2.35
N TRP A 81 11.33 1.84 -2.96
CA TRP A 81 10.46 0.74 -2.56
C TRP A 81 11.16 -0.61 -2.69
N GLN A 82 11.82 -0.89 -3.82
CA GLN A 82 12.60 -2.10 -4.04
C GLN A 82 13.69 -2.30 -3.00
N LYS A 83 14.38 -1.22 -2.61
CA LYS A 83 15.43 -1.28 -1.57
C LYS A 83 14.87 -1.63 -0.20
N ARG A 84 13.70 -1.08 0.16
CA ARG A 84 13.13 -1.23 1.51
C ARG A 84 12.28 -2.50 1.67
N PHE A 85 11.56 -2.88 0.62
CA PHE A 85 10.71 -4.07 0.59
C PHE A 85 11.10 -4.96 -0.59
N PRO A 86 12.21 -5.74 -0.52
CA PRO A 86 12.74 -6.46 -1.68
C PRO A 86 11.72 -7.39 -2.36
N LYS A 87 10.82 -7.98 -1.58
CA LYS A 87 9.70 -8.81 -2.04
C LYS A 87 8.40 -8.07 -1.73
N SER A 88 7.73 -7.54 -2.75
CA SER A 88 6.47 -6.82 -2.60
C SER A 88 5.52 -7.18 -3.74
N GLY A 89 4.41 -7.84 -3.41
CA GLY A 89 3.36 -8.14 -4.39
C GLY A 89 2.69 -6.85 -4.90
N ARG A 90 2.56 -5.84 -4.04
CA ARG A 90 2.00 -4.53 -4.39
C ARG A 90 2.90 -3.78 -5.38
N ARG A 91 4.22 -3.84 -5.23
CA ARG A 91 5.14 -3.28 -6.23
C ARG A 91 5.01 -4.00 -7.56
N ASN A 92 4.91 -5.33 -7.56
CA ASN A 92 4.72 -6.09 -8.79
C ASN A 92 3.43 -5.69 -9.51
N LEU A 93 2.34 -5.44 -8.77
CA LEU A 93 1.09 -4.91 -9.35
C LEU A 93 1.31 -3.56 -10.06
N ILE A 94 2.06 -2.63 -9.44
CA ILE A 94 2.39 -1.34 -10.06
C ILE A 94 3.26 -1.51 -11.32
N LEU A 95 4.27 -2.38 -11.28
CA LEU A 95 5.13 -2.67 -12.44
C LEU A 95 4.33 -3.28 -13.60
N ASN A 96 3.41 -4.21 -13.30
CA ASN A 96 2.53 -4.81 -14.29
C ASN A 96 1.61 -3.77 -14.91
N ARG A 97 1.05 -2.89 -14.08
CA ARG A 97 0.23 -1.78 -14.56
C ARG A 97 1.05 -0.83 -15.45
N GLU A 98 2.28 -0.53 -15.07
CA GLU A 98 3.18 0.34 -15.84
C GLU A 98 3.49 -0.25 -17.21
N ALA A 99 3.75 -1.55 -17.28
CA ALA A 99 3.92 -2.25 -18.55
C ALA A 99 2.69 -2.09 -19.45
N LEU A 100 1.47 -2.23 -18.90
CA LEU A 100 0.23 -2.06 -19.67
C LEU A 100 0.00 -0.60 -20.11
N ILE A 101 0.27 0.37 -19.24
CA ILE A 101 0.19 1.80 -19.57
C ILE A 101 1.15 2.14 -20.72
N ASN A 102 2.35 1.56 -20.71
CA ASN A 102 3.39 1.82 -21.72
C ASN A 102 3.22 1.04 -23.02
N TYR A 103 2.28 0.09 -23.08
CA TYR A 103 2.07 -0.77 -24.23
C TYR A 103 1.93 -0.01 -25.57
N PRO A 104 1.18 1.11 -25.68
CA PRO A 104 1.09 1.85 -26.93
C PRO A 104 2.43 2.46 -27.40
N ARG A 105 3.37 2.70 -26.48
CA ARG A 105 4.68 3.29 -26.76
C ARG A 105 5.75 2.23 -27.01
N ASP A 106 5.71 1.13 -26.26
CA ASP A 106 6.71 0.07 -26.30
C ASP A 106 6.07 -1.31 -26.09
N PRO A 107 5.35 -1.81 -27.09
CA PRO A 107 4.60 -3.06 -26.97
C PRO A 107 5.51 -4.27 -26.73
N LYS A 108 6.76 -4.22 -27.23
CA LYS A 108 7.71 -5.32 -27.06
C LYS A 108 8.08 -5.51 -25.59
N ASN A 109 8.58 -4.47 -24.93
CA ASN A 109 8.99 -4.58 -23.53
C ASN A 109 7.79 -4.84 -22.61
N SER A 110 6.64 -4.24 -22.90
CA SER A 110 5.40 -4.51 -22.15
C SER A 110 4.98 -5.97 -22.21
N LEU A 111 4.98 -6.59 -23.40
CA LEU A 111 4.62 -8.00 -23.55
C LEU A 111 5.66 -8.93 -22.93
N GLU A 112 6.96 -8.65 -23.11
CA GLU A 112 8.02 -9.43 -22.48
C GLU A 112 7.92 -9.41 -20.95
N HIS A 113 7.56 -8.26 -20.36
CA HIS A 113 7.30 -8.14 -18.93
C HIS A 113 6.12 -9.02 -18.49
N ILE A 114 4.96 -8.89 -19.16
CA ILE A 114 3.75 -9.65 -18.80
C ILE A 114 3.93 -11.16 -19.01
N GLN A 115 4.59 -11.58 -20.10
CA GLN A 115 4.90 -12.98 -20.35
C GLN A 115 5.76 -13.58 -19.24
N ARG A 116 6.78 -12.84 -18.78
CA ARG A 116 7.66 -13.27 -17.69
C ARG A 116 6.91 -13.41 -16.36
N GLU A 117 6.11 -12.40 -16.01
CA GLU A 117 5.38 -12.39 -14.74
C GLU A 117 4.27 -13.45 -14.68
N LEU A 118 3.64 -13.76 -15.81
CA LEU A 118 2.60 -14.79 -15.92
C LEU A 118 3.14 -16.18 -16.32
N ASN A 119 4.45 -16.30 -16.54
CA ASN A 119 5.12 -17.51 -17.01
C ASN A 119 4.46 -18.14 -18.25
N LEU A 120 4.17 -17.31 -19.26
CA LEU A 120 3.53 -17.74 -20.50
C LEU A 120 4.56 -18.38 -21.44
N GLN A 121 4.19 -19.51 -22.05
CA GLN A 121 5.06 -20.31 -22.93
C GLN A 121 4.37 -20.47 -24.29
N PHE A 122 4.49 -19.48 -25.16
CA PHE A 122 3.99 -19.53 -26.54
C PHE A 122 4.87 -18.71 -27.47
#